data_AF-A0A9C9UC09-F1
#
_entry.id   AF-A0A9C9UC09-F1
#
_cell.length_a   1.000
_cell.length_b   1.000
_cell.length_c   1.000
_cell.angle_alpha   90.00
_cell.angle_beta   90.00
_cell.angle_gamma   90.00
#
_symmetry.space_group_name_H-M   'P 1'
#
loop_
_entity.id
_entity.type
_entity.pdbx_description
1 polymer ?
#
loop_
_entity_poly.entity_id
_entity_poly.type
_entity_poly.pdbx_seq_one_letter_code
_entity_poly.pdbx_strand_id
1 'polypeptide(L)'
;MTPMSLSATSPHRGELFDLAVELAAHSSGFRRSLPGGVLTALADLVRAMNCYYSNLIEGHDTHPVDIERALKNDYSSNTEQRNLQLEAKAHIAVQQWIDQGGLGGNPVSAESICEIHRRFVDRLPEALLWAKDPETGERMKIVPGALRRRDVKVGRHVSISPGALPRFLQKFESAYSGLGKAETIMAAAAAHHRLLWIHPFLDDIRRGMDTVPSCRY
;
A
#
# COMPACT_ATOMS: atom_id res chain seq x y z
N MET A 1 2.32 -19.03 -12.72
CA MET A 1 3.29 -18.78 -11.64
C MET A 1 2.58 -18.85 -10.29
N THR A 2 3.10 -19.65 -9.38
CA THR A 2 2.57 -19.90 -8.03
C THR A 2 2.94 -18.74 -7.09
N PRO A 3 2.08 -18.34 -6.13
CA PRO A 3 2.43 -17.37 -5.10
C PRO A 3 3.67 -17.83 -4.30
N MET A 4 4.52 -16.88 -3.91
CA MET A 4 5.71 -17.18 -3.13
C MET A 4 5.31 -17.43 -1.67
N SER A 5 5.66 -18.61 -1.15
CA SER A 5 5.41 -18.98 0.25
C SER A 5 6.65 -19.66 0.83
N LEU A 6 6.87 -19.51 2.13
CA LEU A 6 7.92 -20.23 2.83
C LEU A 6 7.57 -21.73 2.84
N SER A 7 8.41 -22.55 2.19
CA SER A 7 8.22 -24.00 2.17
C SER A 7 8.17 -24.56 3.59
N ALA A 8 7.30 -25.55 3.81
CA ALA A 8 7.27 -26.32 5.06
C ALA A 8 8.61 -27.02 5.33
N THR A 9 9.37 -27.34 4.28
CA THR A 9 10.67 -28.03 4.35
C THR A 9 11.86 -27.07 4.38
N SER A 10 11.64 -25.75 4.45
CA SER A 10 12.75 -24.79 4.49
C SER A 10 13.58 -24.96 5.76
N PRO A 11 14.92 -25.07 5.66
CA PRO A 11 15.78 -25.17 6.83
C PRO A 11 15.73 -23.92 7.72
N HIS A 12 15.38 -22.76 7.13
CA HIS A 12 15.25 -21.49 7.84
C HIS A 12 13.89 -21.31 8.53
N ARG A 13 12.96 -22.27 8.40
CA ARG A 13 11.60 -22.11 8.92
C ARG A 13 11.58 -21.91 10.43
N GLY A 14 12.33 -22.71 11.19
CA GLY A 14 12.38 -22.60 12.65
C GLY A 14 12.82 -21.20 13.11
N GLU A 15 13.96 -20.74 12.61
CA GLU A 15 14.52 -19.42 12.93
C GLU A 15 13.57 -18.26 12.58
N LEU A 16 12.92 -18.31 11.42
CA LEU A 16 11.95 -17.28 11.01
C LEU A 16 10.69 -17.28 11.89
N PHE A 17 10.25 -18.45 12.36
CA PHE A 17 9.13 -18.54 13.30
C PHE A 17 9.49 -17.93 14.66
N ASP A 18 10.70 -18.22 15.17
CA ASP A 18 11.17 -17.64 16.43
C ASP A 18 11.24 -16.11 16.34
N LEU A 19 11.80 -15.56 15.25
CA LEU A 19 11.81 -14.12 14.99
C LEU A 19 10.41 -13.51 14.92
N ALA A 20 9.44 -14.21 14.32
CA ALA A 20 8.05 -13.74 14.27
C ALA A 20 7.40 -13.71 15.67
N VAL A 21 7.72 -14.68 16.52
CA VAL A 21 7.25 -14.72 17.92
C VAL A 21 7.91 -13.60 18.73
N GLU A 22 9.22 -13.41 18.60
CA GLU A 22 9.96 -12.33 19.26
C GLU A 22 9.41 -10.96 18.85
N LEU A 23 9.18 -10.74 17.56
CA LEU A 23 8.56 -9.51 17.07
C LEU A 23 7.20 -9.26 17.74
N ALA A 24 6.33 -10.26 17.76
CA ALA A 24 5.02 -10.13 18.40
C ALA A 24 5.12 -9.87 19.90
N ALA A 25 6.07 -10.48 20.59
CA ALA A 25 6.33 -10.28 22.01
C ALA A 25 6.83 -8.85 22.29
N HIS A 26 7.82 -8.37 21.52
CA HIS A 26 8.35 -7.01 21.62
C HIS A 26 7.28 -5.95 21.31
N SER A 27 6.51 -6.11 20.23
CA SER A 27 5.41 -5.18 19.89
C SER A 27 4.35 -5.12 21.00
N SER A 28 4.00 -6.28 21.58
CA SER A 28 3.04 -6.34 22.68
C SER A 28 3.60 -5.72 23.97
N GLY A 29 4.88 -5.96 24.28
CA GLY A 29 5.58 -5.36 25.40
C GLY A 29 5.66 -3.83 25.28
N PHE A 30 6.01 -3.34 24.10
CA PHE A 30 6.06 -1.91 23.80
C PHE A 30 4.69 -1.25 24.00
N ARG A 31 3.62 -1.82 23.42
CA ARG A 31 2.25 -1.31 23.61
C ARG A 31 1.85 -1.23 25.08
N ARG A 32 2.21 -2.23 25.89
CA ARG A 32 1.91 -2.25 27.34
C ARG A 32 2.72 -1.24 28.14
N SER A 33 3.92 -0.88 27.68
CA SER A 33 4.78 0.11 28.35
C SER A 33 4.32 1.57 28.17
N LEU A 34 3.39 1.83 27.24
CA LEU A 34 2.97 3.20 26.90
C LEU A 34 1.67 3.58 27.62
N PRO A 35 1.61 4.77 28.25
CA PRO A 35 0.36 5.33 28.76
C PRO A 35 -0.67 5.54 27.64
N GLY A 36 -1.96 5.39 27.96
CA GLY A 36 -3.06 5.52 26.98
C GLY A 36 -3.03 6.82 26.17
N GLY A 37 -2.74 7.95 26.81
CA GLY A 37 -2.64 9.25 26.12
C GLY A 37 -1.45 9.37 25.15
N VAL A 38 -0.39 8.59 25.37
CA VAL A 38 0.81 8.57 24.50
C VAL A 38 0.57 7.67 23.29
N LEU A 39 -0.19 6.59 23.45
CA LEU A 39 -0.47 5.64 22.36
C LEU A 39 -1.10 6.32 21.15
N THR A 40 -2.13 7.15 21.36
CA THR A 40 -2.81 7.86 20.26
C THR A 40 -1.86 8.84 19.56
N ALA A 41 -1.18 9.69 20.33
CA ALA A 41 -0.26 10.68 19.76
C ALA A 41 0.90 10.03 18.99
N LEU A 42 1.44 8.92 19.51
CA LEU A 42 2.49 8.16 18.84
C LEU A 42 1.97 7.50 17.56
N ALA A 43 0.77 6.91 17.59
CA ALA A 43 0.16 6.32 16.40
C ALA A 43 -0.07 7.36 15.30
N ASP A 44 -0.53 8.56 15.66
CA ASP A 44 -0.73 9.67 14.73
C ASP A 44 0.60 10.10 14.10
N LEU A 45 1.67 10.26 14.90
CA LEU A 45 3.01 10.58 14.41
C LEU A 45 3.55 9.50 13.46
N VAL A 46 3.42 8.22 13.83
CA VAL A 46 3.91 7.10 13.01
C VAL A 46 3.18 7.04 11.66
N ARG A 47 1.88 7.36 11.60
CA ARG A 47 1.16 7.46 10.31
C ARG A 47 1.71 8.56 9.41
N ALA A 48 1.99 9.74 9.98
CA ALA A 48 2.61 10.84 9.23
C ALA A 48 4.01 10.45 8.72
N MET A 49 4.82 9.79 9.55
CA MET A 49 6.14 9.29 9.17
C MET A 49 6.08 8.21 8.08
N ASN A 50 5.18 7.24 8.20
CA ASN A 50 5.00 6.21 7.19
C ASN A 50 4.57 6.84 5.85
N CYS A 51 3.66 7.81 5.88
CA CYS A 51 3.28 8.57 4.69
C CYS A 51 4.46 9.31 4.05
N TYR A 52 5.33 9.91 4.86
CA TYR A 52 6.55 10.57 4.38
C TYR A 52 7.46 9.60 3.63
N TYR A 53 7.77 8.45 4.23
CA TYR A 53 8.66 7.47 3.61
C TYR A 53 8.04 6.81 2.37
N SER A 54 6.73 6.52 2.38
CA SER A 54 6.03 6.03 1.19
C SER A 54 6.15 7.05 0.05
N ASN A 55 5.85 8.33 0.31
CA ASN A 55 5.96 9.38 -0.70
C ASN A 55 7.40 9.55 -1.22
N LEU A 56 8.39 9.46 -0.33
CA LEU A 56 9.80 9.59 -0.70
C LEU A 56 10.25 8.46 -1.64
N ILE A 57 9.80 7.22 -1.42
CA ILE A 57 10.09 6.07 -2.29
C ILE A 57 9.52 6.30 -3.70
N GLU A 58 8.36 6.96 -3.80
CA GLU A 58 7.73 7.33 -5.07
C GLU A 58 8.35 8.58 -5.73
N GLY A 59 9.37 9.19 -5.11
CA GLY A 59 10.03 10.39 -5.62
C GLY A 59 9.26 11.69 -5.36
N HIS A 60 8.27 11.67 -4.46
CA HIS A 60 7.57 12.85 -3.97
C HIS A 60 8.26 13.44 -2.75
N ASP A 61 8.83 14.64 -2.90
CA ASP A 61 9.43 15.38 -1.79
C ASP A 61 8.35 16.18 -1.04
N THR A 62 7.52 15.47 -0.26
CA THR A 62 6.56 16.10 0.67
C THR A 62 7.18 16.13 2.05
N HIS A 63 7.72 17.27 2.48
CA HIS A 63 8.37 17.36 3.78
C HIS A 63 7.39 17.04 4.93
N PRO A 64 7.80 16.42 6.05
CA PRO A 64 6.89 16.08 7.15
C PRO A 64 6.05 17.27 7.67
N VAL A 65 6.63 18.48 7.65
CA VAL A 65 5.92 19.71 8.00
C VAL A 65 4.73 19.99 7.09
N ASP A 66 4.83 19.66 5.80
CA ASP A 66 3.75 19.89 4.83
C ASP A 66 2.64 18.84 4.97
N ILE A 67 2.98 17.62 5.39
CA ILE A 67 1.99 16.59 5.78
C ILE A 67 1.21 17.06 7.01
N GLU A 68 1.89 17.54 8.04
CA GLU A 68 1.26 18.09 9.26
C GLU A 68 0.34 19.28 8.96
N ARG A 69 0.76 20.19 8.06
CA ARG A 69 -0.09 21.29 7.59
C ARG A 69 -1.32 20.77 6.85
N ALA A 70 -1.14 19.78 5.97
CA ALA A 70 -2.24 19.16 5.23
C ALA A 70 -3.29 18.51 6.15
N LEU A 71 -2.84 17.86 7.23
CA LEU A 71 -3.71 17.27 8.26
C LEU A 71 -4.56 18.34 8.98
N LYS A 72 -4.04 19.57 9.09
CA LYS A 72 -4.74 20.73 9.67
C LYS A 72 -5.55 21.53 8.64
N ASN A 73 -5.68 21.03 7.40
CA ASN A 73 -6.30 21.74 6.27
C ASN A 73 -5.59 23.05 5.89
N ASP A 74 -4.31 23.19 6.23
CA ASP A 74 -3.45 24.28 5.80
C ASP A 74 -2.67 23.83 4.55
N TYR A 75 -3.09 24.34 3.40
CA TYR A 75 -2.58 23.92 2.10
C TYR A 75 -1.70 24.98 1.45
N SER A 76 -0.68 24.54 0.71
CA SER A 76 0.16 25.40 -0.11
C SER A 76 -0.67 26.11 -1.19
N SER A 77 -0.30 27.36 -1.50
CA SER A 77 -0.82 28.07 -2.66
C SER A 77 -0.27 27.51 -3.98
N ASN A 78 0.88 26.82 -3.94
CA ASN A 78 1.42 26.09 -5.07
C ASN A 78 0.57 24.84 -5.33
N THR A 79 0.02 24.73 -6.54
CA THR A 79 -0.90 23.64 -6.92
C THR A 79 -0.25 22.25 -6.87
N GLU A 80 1.01 22.11 -7.27
CA GLU A 80 1.70 20.81 -7.24
C GLU A 80 1.91 20.34 -5.80
N GLN A 81 2.43 21.23 -4.94
CA GLN A 81 2.60 20.93 -3.52
C GLN A 81 1.26 20.64 -2.83
N ARG A 82 0.21 21.42 -3.14
CA ARG A 82 -1.13 21.17 -2.62
C ARG A 82 -1.65 19.78 -3.02
N ASN A 83 -1.41 19.35 -4.26
CA ASN A 83 -1.84 18.02 -4.70
C ASN A 83 -1.13 16.92 -3.91
N LEU A 84 0.18 17.06 -3.66
CA LEU A 84 0.94 16.13 -2.81
C LEU A 84 0.44 16.11 -1.36
N GLN A 85 0.08 17.29 -0.82
CA GLN A 85 -0.54 17.40 0.50
C GLN A 85 -1.91 16.68 0.58
N LEU A 86 -2.72 16.79 -0.46
CA LEU A 86 -4.02 16.11 -0.55
C LEU A 86 -3.86 14.60 -0.68
N GLU A 87 -2.86 14.14 -1.44
CA GLU A 87 -2.49 12.73 -1.54
C GLU A 87 -2.02 12.15 -0.20
N ALA A 88 -1.14 12.86 0.51
CA ALA A 88 -0.69 12.47 1.85
C ALA A 88 -1.87 12.36 2.84
N LYS A 89 -2.79 13.32 2.81
CA LYS A 89 -4.02 13.28 3.61
C LYS A 89 -4.91 12.09 3.23
N ALA A 90 -5.02 11.75 1.95
CA ALA A 90 -5.77 10.59 1.49
C ALA A 90 -5.17 9.28 2.04
N HIS A 91 -3.85 9.13 1.97
CA HIS A 91 -3.13 7.98 2.52
C HIS A 91 -3.39 7.80 4.03
N ILE A 92 -3.20 8.86 4.82
CA ILE A 92 -3.41 8.83 6.27
C ILE A 92 -4.87 8.50 6.61
N ALA A 93 -5.82 9.05 5.87
CA ALA A 93 -7.25 8.78 6.09
C ALA A 93 -7.62 7.30 5.84
N VAL A 94 -7.02 6.67 4.82
CA VAL A 94 -7.23 5.24 4.54
C VAL A 94 -6.59 4.38 5.62
N GLN A 95 -5.35 4.66 6.01
CA GLN A 95 -4.67 3.94 7.09
C GLN A 95 -5.46 4.03 8.41
N GLN A 96 -5.92 5.22 8.77
CA GLN A 96 -6.73 5.42 9.98
C GLN A 96 -8.04 4.62 9.94
N TRP A 97 -8.69 4.56 8.77
CA TRP A 97 -9.90 3.75 8.58
C TRP A 97 -9.61 2.25 8.77
N ILE A 98 -8.49 1.74 8.26
CA ILE A 98 -8.06 0.34 8.47
C ILE A 98 -7.79 0.08 9.95
N ASP A 99 -7.01 0.94 10.61
CA ASP A 99 -6.65 0.81 12.03
C ASP A 99 -7.87 0.78 12.96
N GLN A 100 -8.95 1.46 12.58
CA GLN A 100 -10.22 1.53 13.31
C GLN A 100 -11.14 0.34 13.02
N GLY A 101 -10.66 -0.69 12.32
CA GLY A 101 -11.43 -1.89 11.97
C GLY A 101 -12.39 -1.67 10.80
N GLY A 102 -12.16 -0.63 10.00
CA GLY A 102 -13.00 -0.30 8.87
C GLY A 102 -12.87 -1.28 7.70
N LEU A 103 -11.72 -1.96 7.59
CA LEU A 103 -11.52 -3.03 6.62
C LEU A 103 -12.17 -4.32 7.14
N GLY A 104 -13.37 -4.61 6.63
CA GLY A 104 -14.02 -5.89 6.86
C GLY A 104 -13.41 -7.02 6.02
N GLY A 105 -13.66 -8.26 6.43
CA GLY A 105 -13.27 -9.45 5.67
C GLY A 105 -11.78 -9.74 5.70
N ASN A 106 -11.30 -10.44 4.66
CA ASN A 106 -9.92 -10.88 4.55
C ASN A 106 -9.06 -9.79 3.84
N PRO A 107 -8.02 -9.22 4.47
CA PRO A 107 -7.21 -8.14 3.89
C PRO A 107 -6.57 -8.47 2.54
N VAL A 108 -6.33 -9.75 2.25
CA VAL A 108 -5.73 -10.21 0.98
C VAL A 108 -6.77 -10.57 -0.09
N SER A 109 -8.06 -10.37 0.19
CA SER A 109 -9.12 -10.63 -0.79
C SER A 109 -9.15 -9.58 -1.89
N ALA A 110 -9.61 -9.97 -3.08
CA ALA A 110 -9.78 -9.03 -4.18
C ALA A 110 -10.72 -7.87 -3.80
N GLU A 111 -11.77 -8.16 -3.03
CA GLU A 111 -12.73 -7.17 -2.53
C GLU A 111 -12.05 -6.14 -1.62
N SER A 112 -11.33 -6.59 -0.59
CA SER A 112 -10.60 -5.72 0.33
C SER A 112 -9.57 -4.85 -0.39
N ILE A 113 -8.80 -5.44 -1.31
CA ILE A 113 -7.79 -4.72 -2.11
C ILE A 113 -8.45 -3.64 -2.97
N CYS A 114 -9.58 -3.95 -3.63
CA CYS A 114 -10.33 -2.98 -4.42
C CYS A 114 -10.96 -1.89 -3.56
N GLU A 115 -11.43 -2.20 -2.35
CA GLU A 115 -12.01 -1.23 -1.43
C GLU A 115 -10.97 -0.25 -0.88
N ILE A 116 -9.78 -0.73 -0.52
CA ILE A 116 -8.66 0.12 -0.12
C ILE A 116 -8.29 1.06 -1.28
N HIS A 117 -8.16 0.51 -2.50
CA HIS A 117 -7.91 1.30 -3.70
C HIS A 117 -8.98 2.36 -3.95
N ARG A 118 -10.25 1.98 -3.88
CA ARG A 118 -11.39 2.89 -4.06
C ARG A 118 -11.34 4.06 -3.09
N ARG A 119 -11.17 3.79 -1.79
CA ARG A 119 -11.17 4.82 -0.75
C ARG A 119 -10.03 5.82 -0.92
N PHE A 120 -8.86 5.35 -1.30
CA PHE A 120 -7.73 6.23 -1.56
C PHE A 120 -7.98 7.09 -2.79
N VAL A 121 -8.35 6.49 -3.93
CA VAL A 121 -8.56 7.21 -5.19
C VAL A 121 -9.72 8.21 -5.11
N ASP A 122 -10.81 7.88 -4.40
CA ASP A 122 -11.95 8.78 -4.16
C ASP A 122 -11.55 10.08 -3.41
N ARG A 123 -10.39 10.09 -2.73
CA ARG A 123 -9.87 11.24 -1.98
C ARG A 123 -8.82 12.04 -2.74
N LEU A 124 -8.38 11.56 -3.90
CA LEU A 124 -7.36 12.24 -4.68
C LEU A 124 -7.97 13.43 -5.45
N PRO A 125 -7.23 14.54 -5.61
CA PRO A 125 -7.65 15.63 -6.48
C PRO A 125 -7.67 15.18 -7.94
N GLU A 126 -8.54 15.80 -8.77
CA GLU A 126 -8.73 15.45 -10.19
C GLU A 126 -7.41 15.39 -10.98
N ALA A 127 -6.46 16.27 -10.66
CA ALA A 127 -5.14 16.28 -11.28
C ALA A 127 -4.38 14.96 -11.11
N LEU A 128 -4.63 14.23 -10.02
CA LEU A 128 -3.98 12.95 -9.71
C LEU A 128 -4.74 11.73 -10.24
N LEU A 129 -5.95 11.88 -10.82
CA LEU A 129 -6.79 10.78 -11.32
C LEU A 129 -6.46 10.30 -12.75
N TRP A 130 -5.24 10.57 -13.21
CA TRP A 130 -4.82 10.28 -14.58
C TRP A 130 -3.45 9.62 -14.62
N ALA A 131 -3.38 8.41 -15.15
CA ALA A 131 -2.14 7.75 -15.54
C ALA A 131 -1.75 8.18 -16.96
N LYS A 132 -0.45 8.16 -17.27
CA LYS A 132 0.07 8.45 -18.60
C LYS A 132 0.84 7.23 -19.11
N ASP A 133 0.55 6.80 -20.32
CA ASP A 133 1.34 5.78 -20.98
C ASP A 133 2.71 6.37 -21.37
N PRO A 134 3.83 5.75 -20.96
CA PRO A 134 5.15 6.31 -21.18
C PRO A 134 5.60 6.23 -22.65
N GLU A 135 5.04 5.33 -23.46
CA GLU A 135 5.44 5.13 -24.86
C GLU A 135 4.59 5.97 -25.82
N THR A 136 3.29 6.01 -25.59
CA THR A 136 2.31 6.71 -26.45
C THR A 136 1.93 8.09 -25.94
N GLY A 137 2.14 8.37 -24.65
CA GLY A 137 1.71 9.59 -23.99
C GLY A 137 0.21 9.67 -23.73
N GLU A 138 -0.56 8.62 -24.05
CA GLU A 138 -2.01 8.58 -23.84
C GLU A 138 -2.36 8.73 -22.35
N ARG A 139 -3.35 9.57 -22.05
CA ARG A 139 -3.86 9.75 -20.70
C ARG A 139 -5.01 8.80 -20.45
N MET A 140 -4.92 8.03 -19.36
CA MET A 140 -5.92 7.07 -18.93
C MET A 140 -6.48 7.48 -17.58
N LYS A 141 -7.79 7.53 -17.46
CA LYS A 141 -8.44 7.86 -16.19
C LYS A 141 -8.33 6.70 -15.22
N ILE A 142 -7.89 6.98 -14.00
CA ILE A 142 -7.88 6.04 -12.89
C ILE A 142 -9.31 5.96 -12.36
N VAL A 143 -9.85 4.75 -12.28
CA VAL A 143 -11.22 4.51 -11.79
C VAL A 143 -11.15 3.89 -10.39
N PRO A 144 -11.76 4.53 -9.37
CA PRO A 144 -11.76 4.04 -8.00
C PRO A 144 -12.20 2.56 -7.91
N GLY A 145 -11.43 1.77 -7.18
CA GLY A 145 -11.62 0.32 -6.99
C GLY A 145 -11.60 -0.58 -8.24
N ALA A 146 -11.37 -0.03 -9.44
CA ALA A 146 -11.48 -0.81 -10.67
C ALA A 146 -10.13 -1.39 -11.10
N LEU A 147 -10.12 -2.70 -11.36
CA LEU A 147 -9.00 -3.38 -11.99
C LEU A 147 -8.69 -2.77 -13.36
N ARG A 148 -7.40 -2.68 -13.70
CA ARG A 148 -6.98 -2.15 -15.00
C ARG A 148 -7.51 -3.01 -16.15
N ARG A 149 -7.79 -2.35 -17.27
CA ARG A 149 -8.24 -2.99 -18.53
C ARG A 149 -7.16 -3.00 -19.61
N ARG A 150 -5.97 -2.47 -19.31
CA ARG A 150 -4.85 -2.34 -20.22
C ARG A 150 -3.58 -2.91 -19.61
N ASP A 151 -2.67 -3.35 -20.46
CA ASP A 151 -1.34 -3.74 -20.04
C ASP A 151 -0.59 -2.53 -19.49
N VAL A 152 0.23 -2.77 -18.47
CA VAL A 152 1.07 -1.75 -17.86
C VAL A 152 2.46 -2.29 -17.63
N LYS A 153 3.44 -1.40 -17.77
CA LYS A 153 4.86 -1.66 -17.58
C LYS A 153 5.37 -0.74 -16.49
N VAL A 154 6.12 -1.32 -15.56
CA VAL A 154 6.66 -0.67 -14.38
C VAL A 154 8.17 -0.88 -14.39
N GLY A 155 8.94 0.16 -14.70
CA GLY A 155 10.37 0.03 -14.98
C GLY A 155 10.62 -1.03 -16.07
N ARG A 156 11.23 -2.16 -15.68
CA ARG A 156 11.49 -3.31 -16.56
C ARG A 156 10.44 -4.43 -16.46
N HIS A 157 9.53 -4.35 -15.50
CA HIS A 157 8.51 -5.37 -15.26
C HIS A 157 7.29 -5.13 -16.15
N VAL A 158 6.95 -6.11 -16.98
CA VAL A 158 5.66 -6.14 -17.70
C VAL A 158 4.70 -6.94 -16.85
N SER A 159 3.65 -6.27 -16.37
CA SER A 159 2.63 -6.89 -15.53
C SER A 159 1.84 -7.98 -16.28
N ILE A 160 1.11 -8.81 -15.55
CA ILE A 160 0.26 -9.83 -16.17
C ILE A 160 -0.81 -9.21 -17.07
N SER A 161 -1.37 -9.95 -18.02
CA SER A 161 -2.44 -9.39 -18.85
C SER A 161 -3.67 -9.03 -17.99
N PRO A 162 -4.42 -7.95 -18.35
CA PRO A 162 -5.64 -7.54 -17.66
C PRO A 162 -6.65 -8.68 -17.50
N GLY A 163 -6.83 -9.48 -18.55
CA GLY A 163 -7.74 -10.63 -18.56
C GLY A 163 -7.35 -11.73 -17.57
N ALA A 164 -6.09 -11.76 -17.11
CA ALA A 164 -5.63 -12.72 -16.11
C ALA A 164 -5.82 -12.25 -14.66
N LEU A 165 -6.11 -10.95 -14.42
CA LEU A 165 -6.20 -10.37 -13.07
C LEU A 165 -7.14 -11.13 -12.14
N PRO A 166 -8.39 -11.49 -12.51
CA PRO A 166 -9.30 -12.18 -11.58
C PRO A 166 -8.71 -13.50 -11.07
N ARG A 167 -8.13 -14.30 -11.98
CA ARG A 167 -7.52 -15.60 -11.62
C ARG A 167 -6.27 -15.42 -10.76
N PHE A 168 -5.47 -14.39 -10.99
CA PHE A 168 -4.26 -14.15 -10.19
C PHE A 168 -4.57 -13.59 -8.82
N LEU A 169 -5.57 -12.72 -8.68
CA LEU A 169 -6.06 -12.24 -7.38
C LEU A 169 -6.70 -13.37 -6.57
N GLN A 170 -7.48 -14.26 -7.21
CA GLN A 170 -8.00 -15.44 -6.51
C GLN A 170 -6.88 -16.35 -5.98
N LYS A 171 -5.82 -16.56 -6.78
CA LYS A 171 -4.64 -17.32 -6.34
C LYS A 171 -3.86 -16.61 -5.24
N PHE A 172 -3.75 -15.29 -5.32
CA PHE A 172 -3.13 -14.46 -4.29
C PHE A 172 -3.86 -14.62 -2.96
N GLU A 173 -5.18 -14.42 -2.98
CA GLU A 173 -6.03 -14.59 -1.80
C GLU A 173 -5.88 -16.01 -1.24
N SER A 174 -6.02 -17.04 -2.07
CA SER A 174 -5.92 -18.45 -1.62
C SER A 174 -4.58 -18.78 -0.95
N ALA A 175 -3.49 -18.13 -1.33
CA ALA A 175 -2.16 -18.40 -0.78
C ALA A 175 -1.87 -17.63 0.52
N TYR A 176 -2.50 -16.48 0.72
CA TYR A 176 -2.23 -15.61 1.85
C TYR A 176 -3.42 -15.49 2.83
N SER A 177 -4.56 -16.13 2.53
CA SER A 177 -5.71 -16.25 3.42
C SER A 177 -5.53 -17.35 4.46
N GLY A 178 -6.10 -17.16 5.65
CA GLY A 178 -6.23 -18.23 6.65
C GLY A 178 -4.91 -18.67 7.30
N LEU A 179 -3.86 -17.87 7.17
CA LEU A 179 -2.55 -18.15 7.78
C LEU A 179 -2.59 -17.97 9.31
N GLY A 180 -1.76 -18.71 10.03
CA GLY A 180 -1.51 -18.45 11.45
C GLY A 180 -0.86 -17.08 11.68
N LYS A 181 -0.82 -16.60 12.93
CA LYS A 181 -0.26 -15.26 13.25
C LYS A 181 1.21 -15.11 12.82
N ALA A 182 2.05 -16.08 13.17
CA ALA A 182 3.46 -16.06 12.78
C ALA A 182 3.65 -16.19 11.26
N GLU A 183 2.85 -17.05 10.62
CA GLU A 183 2.86 -17.19 9.16
C GLU A 183 2.42 -15.92 8.45
N THR A 184 1.45 -15.19 8.99
CA THR A 184 1.00 -13.90 8.47
C THR A 184 2.14 -12.88 8.48
N ILE A 185 2.89 -12.79 9.58
CA ILE A 185 4.05 -11.89 9.70
C ILE A 185 5.09 -12.20 8.62
N MET A 186 5.46 -13.47 8.47
CA MET A 186 6.46 -13.87 7.46
C MET A 186 5.93 -13.70 6.03
N ALA A 187 4.66 -14.00 5.80
CA ALA A 187 4.03 -13.93 4.48
C ALA A 187 3.79 -12.49 4.03
N ALA A 188 3.76 -11.51 4.94
CA ALA A 188 3.49 -10.11 4.62
C ALA A 188 4.43 -9.57 3.51
N ALA A 189 5.73 -9.84 3.61
CA ALA A 189 6.69 -9.41 2.59
C ALA A 189 6.46 -10.09 1.23
N ALA A 190 6.16 -11.39 1.23
CA ALA A 190 5.88 -12.15 0.02
C ALA A 190 4.56 -11.71 -0.64
N ALA A 191 3.53 -11.46 0.18
CA ALA A 191 2.24 -10.95 -0.25
C ALA A 191 2.39 -9.54 -0.86
N HIS A 192 3.10 -8.64 -0.18
CA HIS A 192 3.41 -7.31 -0.69
C HIS A 192 4.07 -7.42 -2.08
N HIS A 193 5.22 -8.09 -2.18
CA HIS A 193 5.92 -8.26 -3.44
C HIS A 193 5.02 -8.87 -4.53
N ARG A 194 4.19 -9.86 -4.17
CA ARG A 194 3.33 -10.54 -5.14
C ARG A 194 2.20 -9.65 -5.65
N LEU A 195 1.63 -8.81 -4.81
CA LEU A 195 0.59 -7.86 -5.22
C LEU A 195 1.15 -6.80 -6.17
N LEU A 196 2.33 -6.26 -5.86
CA LEU A 196 3.06 -5.33 -6.74
C LEU A 196 3.36 -5.97 -8.10
N TRP A 197 3.78 -7.25 -8.12
CA TRP A 197 4.05 -7.96 -9.37
C TRP A 197 2.79 -8.21 -10.20
N ILE A 198 1.64 -8.50 -9.56
CA ILE A 198 0.33 -8.59 -10.23
C ILE A 198 -0.06 -7.23 -10.83
N HIS A 199 0.21 -6.16 -10.08
CA HIS A 199 -0.09 -4.77 -10.41
C HIS A 199 -1.55 -4.59 -10.90
N PRO A 200 -2.55 -4.72 -10.02
CA PRO A 200 -3.96 -4.84 -10.42
C PRO A 200 -4.60 -3.55 -10.93
N PHE A 201 -4.02 -2.38 -10.63
CA PHE A 201 -4.63 -1.08 -10.87
C PHE A 201 -3.88 -0.26 -11.91
N LEU A 202 -4.54 0.80 -12.39
CA LEU A 202 -3.90 1.87 -13.17
C LEU A 202 -3.44 2.93 -12.18
N ASP A 203 -2.16 2.92 -11.83
CA ASP A 203 -1.62 3.86 -10.85
C ASP A 203 -0.68 4.86 -11.53
N ASP A 204 -0.24 5.88 -10.80
CA ASP A 204 0.50 7.00 -11.35
C ASP A 204 1.89 6.61 -11.88
N ILE A 205 2.00 6.30 -13.17
CA ILE A 205 3.28 6.17 -13.91
C ILE A 205 3.76 7.58 -14.33
N ARG A 206 3.65 8.61 -13.47
CA ARG A 206 3.90 10.01 -13.89
C ARG A 206 5.34 10.38 -14.11
N ARG A 207 6.30 9.62 -13.61
CA ARG A 207 7.71 9.88 -13.87
C ARG A 207 8.39 8.57 -14.23
N GLY A 208 9.10 8.56 -15.36
CA GLY A 208 10.03 7.50 -15.74
C GLY A 208 11.23 7.44 -14.80
N MET A 209 10.98 7.31 -13.50
CA MET A 209 11.97 6.94 -12.51
C MET A 209 11.93 5.42 -12.37
N ASP A 210 13.11 4.82 -12.29
CA ASP A 210 13.36 3.40 -12.02
C ASP A 210 12.91 2.96 -10.61
N THR A 211 11.90 3.62 -10.03
CA THR A 211 11.38 3.35 -8.70
C THR A 211 10.25 2.34 -8.78
N VAL A 212 10.33 1.33 -7.91
CA VAL A 212 9.29 0.33 -7.72
C VAL A 212 8.07 1.05 -7.15
N PRO A 213 6.88 1.01 -7.77
CA PRO A 213 5.67 1.54 -7.19
C PRO A 213 5.36 0.65 -5.98
N SER A 214 5.57 1.20 -4.79
CA SER A 214 5.25 0.58 -3.52
C SER A 214 3.91 1.11 -3.02
N CYS A 215 3.04 0.16 -2.68
CA CYS A 215 1.82 0.31 -1.90
C CYS A 215 1.23 1.72 -1.76
N ARG A 216 0.35 2.10 -2.70
CA ARG A 216 -0.66 3.14 -2.45
C ARG A 216 -1.75 2.69 -1.45
N TYR A 217 -1.68 1.44 -0.95
CA TYR A 217 -2.73 0.69 -0.25
C TYR A 217 -2.17 -0.23 0.83
#